data_AF-A0A559M485-F1
#
_entry.id   AF-A0A559M485-F1
#
_cell.length_a   1.000
_cell.length_b   1.000
_cell.length_c   1.000
_cell.angle_alpha   90.00
_cell.angle_beta   90.00
_cell.angle_gamma   90.00
#
_symmetry.space_group_name_H-M   'P 1'
#
loop_
_entity.id
_entity.type
_entity.pdbx_description
1 polymer ?
#
loop_
_entity_poly.entity_id
_entity_poly.type
_entity_poly.pdbx_seq_one_letter_code
_entity_poly.pdbx_strand_id
1 'polypeptide(L)'
;MSGIEAIGVLASIGQLLEFGLKITSLINDVYNRVKDAPEKVLLHTAHIKQLVETACLIQEESELQNPLVHSHVRATLQEAEKLQRILERMVVDYTKGSGKKRLWKTLVGREERRMIASFDRLEKEKSALILCISFTHTETLGIIRDSVGELIPRINSMDQGVNAINRRFRRANKHRSHGVSGQLMFSPLQ
;
A
#
# COMPACT_ATOMS: atom_id res chain seq x y z
N MET A 1 18.88 1.67 -0.60
CA MET A 1 18.16 1.82 -1.88
C MET A 1 18.92 2.83 -2.72
N SER A 2 19.13 2.55 -4.00
CA SER A 2 19.76 3.53 -4.88
C SER A 2 18.71 4.55 -5.35
N GLY A 3 19.07 5.83 -5.47
CA GLY A 3 18.14 6.86 -5.96
C GLY A 3 17.58 6.56 -7.36
N ILE A 4 18.29 5.73 -8.15
CA ILE A 4 17.88 5.32 -9.50
C ILE A 4 16.67 4.40 -9.48
N GLU A 5 16.58 3.48 -8.51
CA GLU A 5 15.44 2.56 -8.38
C GLU A 5 14.15 3.31 -8.03
N ALA A 6 14.23 4.27 -7.10
CA ALA A 6 13.09 5.11 -6.72
C ALA A 6 12.57 5.94 -7.92
N ILE A 7 13.49 6.53 -8.71
CA ILE A 7 13.12 7.26 -9.94
C ILE A 7 12.40 6.36 -10.93
N GLY A 8 12.88 5.13 -11.12
CA GLY A 8 12.26 4.15 -12.03
C GLY A 8 10.83 3.79 -11.63
N VAL A 9 10.59 3.62 -10.32
CA VAL A 9 9.25 3.35 -9.78
C VAL A 9 8.33 4.54 -9.99
N LEU A 10 8.76 5.74 -9.60
CA LEU A 10 7.97 6.97 -9.73
C LEU A 10 7.59 7.27 -11.18
N ALA A 11 8.51 7.03 -12.13
CA ALA A 11 8.23 7.19 -13.55
C ALA A 11 7.13 6.22 -14.03
N SER A 12 7.20 4.94 -13.65
CA SER A 12 6.19 3.94 -14.01
C SER A 12 4.83 4.26 -13.38
N ILE A 13 4.81 4.77 -12.15
CA ILE A 13 3.60 5.24 -11.49
C ILE A 13 2.99 6.44 -12.23
N GLY A 14 3.79 7.44 -12.57
CA GLY A 14 3.32 8.61 -13.33
C GLY A 14 2.66 8.21 -14.65
N GLN A 15 3.28 7.27 -15.38
CA GLN A 15 2.70 6.70 -16.59
C GLN A 15 1.38 5.96 -16.32
N LEU A 16 1.33 5.15 -15.26
CA LEU A 16 0.13 4.41 -14.88
C LEU A 16 -1.05 5.34 -14.56
N LEU A 17 -0.79 6.45 -13.87
CA LEU A 17 -1.79 7.50 -13.59
C LEU A 17 -2.32 8.12 -14.89
N GLU A 18 -1.41 8.47 -15.81
CA GLU A 18 -1.78 9.02 -17.12
C GLU A 18 -2.66 8.04 -17.91
N PHE A 19 -2.27 6.76 -17.97
CA PHE A 19 -3.07 5.74 -18.64
C PHE A 19 -4.42 5.50 -17.96
N GLY A 20 -4.49 5.49 -16.63
CA GLY A 20 -5.74 5.33 -15.90
C GLY A 20 -6.78 6.42 -16.25
N LEU A 21 -6.34 7.67 -16.35
CA LEU A 21 -7.21 8.78 -16.77
C LEU A 21 -7.65 8.64 -18.24
N LYS A 22 -6.73 8.31 -19.15
CA LYS A 22 -7.05 8.10 -20.57
C LYS A 22 -8.02 6.95 -20.78
N ILE A 23 -7.79 5.81 -20.11
CA ILE A 23 -8.66 4.63 -20.17
C ILE A 23 -10.06 4.98 -19.67
N THR A 24 -10.17 5.70 -18.54
CA THR A 24 -11.46 6.14 -18.00
C THR A 24 -12.24 7.00 -19.01
N SER A 25 -11.56 7.95 -19.66
CA SER A 25 -12.16 8.78 -20.71
C SER A 25 -12.63 7.93 -21.90
N LEU A 26 -11.78 7.02 -22.39
CA LEU A 26 -12.10 6.13 -23.51
C LEU A 26 -13.25 5.17 -23.19
N ILE A 27 -13.35 4.66 -21.96
CA ILE A 27 -14.47 3.83 -21.51
C ILE A 27 -15.77 4.64 -21.61
N ASN A 28 -15.77 5.88 -21.14
CA ASN A 28 -16.94 6.75 -21.19
C ASN A 28 -17.35 7.07 -22.64
N ASP A 29 -16.36 7.31 -23.52
CA ASP A 29 -16.59 7.49 -24.96
C ASP A 29 -17.20 6.24 -25.60
N VAL A 30 -16.68 5.05 -25.30
CA VAL A 30 -17.24 3.78 -25.79
C VAL A 30 -18.67 3.60 -25.27
N TYR A 31 -18.90 3.80 -23.98
CA TYR A 31 -20.22 3.65 -23.36
C TYR A 31 -21.26 4.57 -24.00
N ASN A 32 -20.97 5.87 -24.14
CA ASN A 32 -21.91 6.85 -24.72
C ASN A 32 -22.24 6.59 -26.19
N ARG A 33 -21.38 5.86 -26.91
CA ARG A 33 -21.54 5.57 -28.34
C ARG A 33 -22.23 4.25 -28.61
N VAL A 34 -22.25 3.34 -27.63
CA VAL A 34 -22.80 1.99 -27.80
C VAL A 34 -24.16 1.94 -27.13
N LYS A 35 -25.22 1.98 -27.95
CA LYS A 35 -26.63 2.04 -27.50
C LYS A 35 -27.03 0.92 -26.53
N ASP A 36 -26.30 -0.20 -26.54
CA ASP A 36 -26.48 -1.36 -25.67
C ASP A 36 -25.16 -1.75 -24.96
N ALA A 37 -24.35 -0.75 -24.56
CA ALA A 37 -23.07 -1.03 -23.89
C ALA A 37 -23.32 -1.89 -22.63
N PRO A 38 -22.58 -2.99 -22.43
CA PRO A 38 -22.76 -3.82 -21.25
C PRO A 38 -22.52 -2.99 -19.99
N GLU A 39 -23.38 -3.08 -18.98
CA GLU A 39 -23.15 -2.44 -17.67
C GLU A 39 -21.78 -2.82 -17.08
N LYS A 40 -21.28 -4.01 -17.42
CA LYS A 40 -19.93 -4.48 -17.07
C LYS A 40 -18.82 -3.50 -17.50
N VAL A 41 -19.02 -2.75 -18.59
CA VAL A 41 -18.07 -1.72 -19.05
C VAL A 41 -17.98 -0.55 -18.06
N LEU A 42 -19.09 -0.16 -17.42
CA LEU A 42 -19.08 0.85 -16.38
C LEU A 42 -18.44 0.36 -15.08
N LEU A 43 -18.62 -0.93 -14.73
CA LEU A 43 -17.96 -1.53 -13.57
C LEU A 43 -16.43 -1.44 -13.69
N HIS A 44 -15.90 -1.60 -14.89
CA HIS A 44 -14.48 -1.46 -15.14
C HIS A 44 -13.94 -0.06 -14.88
N THR A 45 -14.76 1.00 -15.02
CA THR A 45 -14.35 2.36 -14.62
C THR A 45 -14.00 2.44 -13.14
N ALA A 46 -14.75 1.76 -12.27
CA ALA A 46 -14.44 1.73 -10.85
C ALA A 46 -13.10 1.02 -10.58
N HIS A 47 -12.81 -0.05 -11.32
CA HIS A 47 -11.56 -0.80 -11.18
C HIS A 47 -10.34 0.04 -11.63
N ILE A 48 -10.48 0.83 -12.69
CA ILE A 48 -9.43 1.76 -13.13
C ILE A 48 -9.21 2.88 -12.12
N LYS A 49 -10.28 3.39 -11.49
CA LYS A 49 -10.14 4.39 -10.41
C LYS A 49 -9.37 3.84 -9.21
N GLN A 50 -9.70 2.62 -8.77
CA GLN A 50 -8.95 1.95 -7.71
C GLN A 50 -7.47 1.75 -8.07
N LEU A 51 -7.17 1.47 -9.33
CA LEU A 51 -5.79 1.37 -9.81
C LEU A 51 -5.05 2.71 -9.71
N VAL A 52 -5.72 3.81 -10.09
CA VAL A 52 -5.18 5.17 -9.95
C VAL A 52 -4.93 5.52 -8.48
N GLU A 53 -5.89 5.23 -7.59
CA GLU A 53 -5.75 5.44 -6.14
C GLU A 53 -4.57 4.64 -5.57
N THR A 54 -4.45 3.37 -5.97
CA THR A 54 -3.32 2.51 -5.56
C THR A 54 -1.99 3.08 -6.05
N ALA A 55 -1.93 3.59 -7.28
CA ALA A 55 -0.73 4.20 -7.83
C ALA A 55 -0.33 5.49 -7.08
N CYS A 56 -1.30 6.32 -6.68
CA CYS A 56 -1.04 7.48 -5.82
C CYS A 56 -0.45 7.07 -4.47
N LEU A 57 -0.99 6.04 -3.82
CA LEU A 57 -0.48 5.55 -2.53
C LEU A 57 1.00 5.11 -2.64
N ILE A 58 1.38 4.40 -3.71
CA ILE A 58 2.78 4.01 -3.92
C ILE A 58 3.67 5.24 -4.16
N GLN A 59 3.14 6.28 -4.81
CA GLN A 59 3.88 7.53 -5.04
C GLN A 59 4.19 8.25 -3.72
N GLU A 60 3.23 8.27 -2.80
CA GLU A 60 3.33 8.97 -1.52
C GLU A 60 4.18 8.20 -0.50
N GLU A 61 4.16 6.86 -0.55
CA GLU A 61 4.83 6.01 0.42
C GLU A 61 6.19 5.49 -0.06
N SER A 62 7.27 6.11 0.43
CA SER A 62 8.65 5.75 0.02
C SER A 62 9.03 4.29 0.29
N GLU A 63 8.43 3.64 1.30
CA GLU A 63 8.67 2.22 1.62
C GLU A 63 8.14 1.28 0.51
N LEU A 64 7.12 1.72 -0.24
CA LEU A 64 6.56 0.99 -1.37
C LEU A 64 7.37 1.18 -2.65
N GLN A 65 8.37 2.08 -2.67
CA GLN A 65 9.17 2.37 -3.87
C GLN A 65 10.34 1.40 -4.05
N ASN A 66 10.08 0.11 -3.89
CA ASN A 66 11.07 -0.95 -3.93
C ASN A 66 11.00 -1.79 -5.23
N PRO A 67 12.04 -2.59 -5.55
CA PRO A 67 12.08 -3.37 -6.80
C PRO A 67 10.95 -4.37 -6.97
N LEU A 68 10.44 -4.95 -5.87
CA LEU A 68 9.35 -5.91 -5.91
C LEU A 68 8.07 -5.22 -6.37
N VAL A 69 7.70 -4.12 -5.72
CA VAL A 69 6.55 -3.28 -6.13
C VAL A 69 6.75 -2.74 -7.55
N HIS A 70 7.98 -2.34 -7.92
CA HIS A 70 8.27 -1.86 -9.29
C HIS A 70 7.89 -2.88 -10.35
N SER A 71 8.21 -4.16 -10.12
CA SER A 71 7.92 -5.23 -11.07
C SER A 71 6.42 -5.39 -11.32
N HIS A 72 5.61 -5.29 -10.26
CA HIS A 72 4.15 -5.34 -10.34
C HIS A 72 3.55 -4.08 -10.96
N VAL A 73 4.08 -2.89 -10.64
CA VAL A 73 3.67 -1.64 -11.29
C VAL A 73 3.93 -1.71 -12.79
N ARG A 74 5.09 -2.21 -13.22
CA ARG A 74 5.44 -2.35 -14.64
C ARG A 74 4.54 -3.36 -15.35
N ALA A 75 4.25 -4.50 -14.74
CA ALA A 75 3.32 -5.48 -15.33
C ALA A 75 1.91 -4.88 -15.50
N THR A 76 1.44 -4.16 -14.47
CA THR A 76 0.14 -3.48 -14.50
C THR A 76 0.09 -2.38 -15.57
N LEU A 77 1.17 -1.61 -15.71
CA LEU A 77 1.34 -0.60 -16.75
C LEU A 77 1.24 -1.20 -18.16
N GLN A 78 1.90 -2.33 -18.40
CA GLN A 78 1.84 -3.00 -19.70
C GLN A 78 0.43 -3.48 -20.06
N GLU A 79 -0.36 -3.96 -19.10
CA GLU A 79 -1.76 -4.33 -19.34
C GLU A 79 -2.65 -3.11 -19.54
N ALA A 80 -2.41 -2.01 -18.81
CA ALA A 80 -3.12 -0.75 -19.00
C ALA A 80 -2.89 -0.18 -20.41
N GLU A 81 -1.65 -0.19 -20.89
CA GLU A 81 -1.31 0.22 -22.27
C GLU A 81 -2.04 -0.62 -23.32
N LYS A 82 -2.07 -1.95 -23.14
CA LYS A 82 -2.77 -2.86 -24.06
C LYS A 82 -4.26 -2.55 -24.10
N LEU A 83 -4.87 -2.35 -22.93
CA LEU A 83 -6.28 -2.00 -22.81
C LEU A 83 -6.59 -0.66 -23.50
N GLN A 84 -5.77 0.37 -23.26
CA GLN A 84 -5.94 1.67 -23.91
C GLN A 84 -5.93 1.52 -25.44
N ARG A 85 -4.95 0.79 -26.01
CA ARG A 85 -4.88 0.58 -27.47
C ARG A 85 -6.10 -0.17 -28.03
N ILE A 86 -6.72 -1.06 -27.25
CA ILE A 86 -7.98 -1.72 -27.65
C ILE A 86 -9.11 -0.70 -27.68
N LEU A 87 -9.26 0.10 -26.62
CA LEU A 87 -10.30 1.11 -26.51
C LEU A 87 -10.17 2.21 -27.58
N GLU A 88 -8.95 2.70 -27.85
CA GLU A 88 -8.68 3.69 -28.91
C GLU A 88 -9.13 3.18 -30.28
N ARG A 89 -8.85 1.91 -30.60
CA ARG A 89 -9.32 1.30 -31.85
C ARG A 89 -10.85 1.25 -31.92
N MET A 90 -11.51 0.88 -30.82
CA MET A 90 -12.97 0.85 -30.75
C MET A 90 -13.58 2.25 -30.97
N VAL A 91 -12.99 3.29 -30.38
CA VAL A 91 -13.43 4.69 -30.53
C VAL A 91 -13.24 5.19 -31.97
N VAL A 92 -12.08 4.92 -32.59
CA VAL A 92 -11.77 5.34 -33.98
C VAL A 92 -12.64 4.61 -35.01
N ASP A 93 -12.89 3.32 -34.83
CA ASP A 93 -13.72 2.55 -35.75
C ASP A 93 -15.18 3.02 -35.75
N TYR A 94 -15.65 3.58 -34.63
CA TYR A 94 -16.99 4.16 -34.51
C TYR A 94 -17.15 5.48 -35.31
N THR A 95 -16.11 6.32 -35.39
CA THR A 95 -16.22 7.64 -36.04
C THR A 95 -16.16 7.60 -37.57
N LYS A 96 -15.76 6.47 -38.18
CA LYS A 96 -15.45 6.35 -39.62
C LYS A 96 -16.56 5.76 -40.53
N GLY A 97 -17.86 5.93 -40.24
CA GLY A 97 -18.87 5.99 -41.34
C GLY A 97 -20.20 5.20 -41.22
N SER A 98 -21.18 5.66 -42.01
CA SER A 98 -22.61 5.32 -41.98
C SER A 98 -23.01 3.92 -42.46
N GLY A 99 -22.16 3.23 -43.24
CA GLY A 99 -22.44 1.87 -43.76
C GLY A 99 -21.95 0.72 -42.86
N LYS A 100 -21.18 1.01 -41.80
CA LYS A 100 -20.48 0.00 -40.98
C LYS A 100 -21.28 -0.55 -39.80
N LYS A 101 -22.47 -0.05 -39.49
CA LYS A 101 -23.33 -0.57 -38.40
C LYS A 101 -23.50 -2.11 -38.44
N ARG A 102 -23.50 -2.71 -39.63
CA ARG A 102 -23.63 -4.16 -39.83
C ARG A 102 -22.32 -4.93 -39.62
N LEU A 103 -21.17 -4.34 -40.02
CA LEU A 103 -19.82 -4.86 -39.73
C LEU A 103 -19.48 -4.68 -38.24
N TRP A 104 -20.03 -3.65 -37.60
CA TRP A 104 -19.85 -3.39 -36.18
C TRP A 104 -20.41 -4.54 -35.34
N LYS A 105 -21.61 -5.08 -35.60
CA LYS A 105 -22.14 -6.23 -34.84
C LYS A 105 -21.19 -7.44 -34.78
N THR A 106 -20.42 -7.71 -35.84
CA THR A 106 -19.47 -8.84 -35.86
C THR A 106 -18.09 -8.45 -35.32
N LEU A 107 -17.62 -7.22 -35.58
CA LEU A 107 -16.34 -6.73 -35.06
C LEU A 107 -16.39 -6.47 -33.54
N VAL A 108 -17.51 -5.97 -33.07
CA VAL A 108 -17.78 -5.68 -31.65
C VAL A 108 -17.72 -6.93 -30.84
N GLY A 109 -18.36 -8.02 -31.27
CA GLY A 109 -18.25 -9.27 -30.53
C GLY A 109 -16.79 -9.73 -30.37
N ARG A 110 -15.88 -9.42 -31.31
CA ARG A 110 -14.46 -9.75 -31.17
C ARG A 110 -13.71 -8.75 -30.29
N GLU A 111 -13.85 -7.46 -30.55
CA GLU A 111 -13.13 -6.42 -29.81
C GLU A 111 -13.66 -6.24 -28.39
N GLU A 112 -14.97 -6.41 -28.16
CA GLU A 112 -15.58 -6.49 -26.84
C GLU A 112 -15.04 -7.68 -26.04
N ARG A 113 -14.95 -8.87 -26.64
CA ARG A 113 -14.32 -10.03 -25.98
C ARG A 113 -12.85 -9.76 -25.65
N ARG A 114 -12.11 -9.09 -26.54
CA ARG A 114 -10.72 -8.68 -26.29
C ARG A 114 -10.63 -7.66 -25.17
N MET A 115 -11.53 -6.69 -25.15
CA MET A 115 -11.63 -5.65 -24.12
C MET A 115 -11.91 -6.28 -22.76
N ILE A 116 -12.94 -7.12 -22.65
CA ILE A 116 -13.28 -7.85 -21.42
C ILE A 116 -12.09 -8.68 -20.94
N ALA A 117 -11.48 -9.47 -21.83
CA ALA A 117 -10.30 -10.25 -21.48
C ALA A 117 -9.10 -9.38 -21.05
N SER A 118 -8.97 -8.16 -21.58
CA SER A 118 -7.94 -7.20 -21.18
C SER A 118 -8.24 -6.59 -19.81
N PHE A 119 -9.51 -6.31 -19.50
CA PHE A 119 -9.92 -5.90 -18.17
C PHE A 119 -9.67 -6.99 -17.13
N ASP A 120 -9.98 -8.25 -17.44
CA ASP A 120 -9.73 -9.38 -16.53
C ASP A 120 -8.23 -9.54 -16.22
N ARG A 121 -7.35 -9.32 -17.22
CA ARG A 121 -5.90 -9.34 -17.01
C ARG A 121 -5.44 -8.17 -16.16
N LEU A 122 -5.93 -6.97 -16.45
CA LEU A 122 -5.60 -5.78 -15.66
C LEU A 122 -6.05 -5.94 -14.20
N GLU A 123 -7.22 -6.52 -13.97
CA GLU A 123 -7.72 -6.81 -12.63
C GLU A 123 -6.83 -7.80 -11.88
N LYS A 124 -6.33 -8.83 -12.56
CA LYS A 124 -5.37 -9.78 -11.99
C LYS A 124 -4.07 -9.11 -11.60
N GLU A 125 -3.50 -8.27 -12.46
CA GLU A 125 -2.25 -7.54 -12.17
C GLU A 125 -2.45 -6.52 -11.04
N LYS A 126 -3.57 -5.79 -11.04
CA LYS A 126 -3.95 -4.90 -9.92
C LYS A 126 -4.04 -5.69 -8.61
N SER A 127 -4.70 -6.83 -8.62
CA SER A 127 -4.85 -7.68 -7.43
C SER A 127 -3.48 -8.18 -6.95
N ALA A 128 -2.59 -8.58 -7.86
CA ALA A 128 -1.22 -8.97 -7.53
C ALA A 128 -0.43 -7.81 -6.92
N LEU A 129 -0.57 -6.59 -7.45
CA LEU A 129 0.05 -5.38 -6.91
C LEU A 129 -0.45 -5.07 -5.49
N ILE A 130 -1.76 -5.12 -5.26
CA ILE A 130 -2.36 -4.90 -3.93
C ILE A 130 -1.86 -5.96 -2.92
N LEU A 131 -1.78 -7.22 -3.34
CA LEU A 131 -1.24 -8.30 -2.50
C LEU A 131 0.23 -8.07 -2.17
N CYS A 132 1.05 -7.64 -3.14
CA CYS A 132 2.45 -7.28 -2.92
C CYS A 132 2.60 -6.15 -1.89
N ILE A 133 1.78 -5.09 -2.00
CA ILE A 133 1.78 -3.98 -1.04
C ILE A 133 1.38 -4.48 0.36
N SER A 134 0.33 -5.29 0.43
CA SER A 134 -0.15 -5.86 1.70
C SER A 134 0.90 -6.75 2.38
N PHE A 135 1.61 -7.55 1.58
CA PHE A 135 2.72 -8.37 2.06
C PHE A 135 3.85 -7.49 2.62
N THR A 136 4.24 -6.44 1.90
CA THR A 136 5.28 -5.49 2.33
C THR A 136 4.93 -4.86 3.68
N HIS A 137 3.69 -4.42 3.87
CA HIS A 137 3.25 -3.89 5.16
C HIS A 137 3.21 -4.94 6.29
N THR A 138 2.81 -6.17 5.97
CA THR A 138 2.77 -7.27 6.95
C THR A 138 4.17 -7.65 7.42
N GLU A 139 5.15 -7.64 6.53
CA GLU A 139 6.56 -7.86 6.86
C GLU A 139 7.07 -6.78 7.81
N THR A 140 6.79 -5.50 7.53
CA THR A 140 7.12 -4.37 8.42
C THR A 140 6.49 -4.54 9.80
N LEU A 141 5.22 -4.95 9.88
CA LEU A 141 4.55 -5.23 11.16
C LEU A 141 5.20 -6.38 11.93
N GLY A 142 5.69 -7.42 11.22
CA GLY A 142 6.45 -8.51 11.82
C GLY A 142 7.72 -8.04 12.50
N ILE A 143 8.51 -7.20 11.80
CA ILE A 143 9.75 -6.62 12.32
C ILE A 143 9.48 -5.76 13.57
N ILE A 144 8.43 -4.94 13.53
CA ILE A 144 8.03 -4.11 14.68
C ILE A 144 7.63 -4.99 15.86
N ARG A 145 6.81 -6.01 15.64
CA ARG A 145 6.39 -6.95 16.69
C ARG A 145 7.60 -7.62 17.34
N ASP A 146 8.55 -8.08 16.54
CA ASP A 146 9.73 -8.79 17.03
C ASP A 146 10.64 -7.82 17.82
N SER A 147 10.82 -6.59 17.33
CA SER A 147 11.55 -5.53 18.05
C SER A 147 10.90 -5.16 19.39
N VAL A 148 9.57 -5.05 19.43
CA VAL A 148 8.83 -4.82 20.68
C VAL A 148 8.99 -6.01 21.63
N GLY A 149 8.96 -7.24 21.10
CA GLY A 149 9.21 -8.47 21.84
C GLY A 149 10.59 -8.49 22.50
N GLU A 150 11.62 -7.92 21.87
CA GLU A 150 12.97 -7.80 22.46
C GLU A 150 13.11 -6.67 23.48
N LEU A 151 12.36 -5.58 23.33
CA LEU A 151 12.42 -4.43 24.23
C LEU A 151 11.73 -4.68 25.57
N ILE A 152 10.62 -5.44 25.58
CA ILE A 152 9.87 -5.75 26.81
C ILE A 152 10.74 -6.42 27.89
N PRO A 153 11.52 -7.48 27.60
CA PRO A 153 12.43 -8.09 28.57
C PRO A 153 13.48 -7.10 29.10
N ARG A 154 14.00 -6.22 28.25
CA ARG A 154 15.00 -5.22 28.64
C ARG A 154 14.41 -4.22 29.64
N ILE A 155 13.22 -3.70 29.36
CA ILE A 155 12.50 -2.79 30.26
C ILE A 155 12.22 -3.47 31.60
N ASN A 156 11.71 -4.71 31.59
CA ASN A 156 11.45 -5.47 32.80
C ASN A 156 12.72 -5.71 33.64
N SER A 157 13.85 -6.00 32.98
CA SER A 157 15.14 -6.18 33.66
C SER A 157 15.64 -4.88 34.31
N MET A 158 15.44 -3.73 33.66
CA MET A 158 15.79 -2.43 34.21
C MET A 158 14.93 -2.08 35.42
N ASP A 159 13.61 -2.31 35.35
CA ASP A 159 12.69 -2.04 36.46
C ASP A 159 13.01 -2.91 37.67
N GLN A 160 13.35 -4.19 37.47
CA GLN A 160 13.85 -5.07 38.54
C GLN A 160 15.16 -4.54 39.16
N GLY A 161 16.09 -4.03 38.34
CA GLY A 161 17.33 -3.40 38.80
C GLY A 161 17.08 -2.16 39.67
N VAL A 162 16.22 -1.25 39.21
CA VAL A 162 15.82 -0.04 39.95
C VAL A 162 15.14 -0.40 41.27
N ASN A 163 14.24 -1.38 41.26
CA ASN A 163 13.58 -1.87 42.46
C ASN A 163 14.56 -2.52 43.46
N ALA A 164 15.56 -3.25 42.97
CA ALA A 164 16.61 -3.83 43.81
C ALA A 164 17.48 -2.75 44.47
N ILE A 165 17.85 -1.71 43.72
CA ILE A 165 18.61 -0.55 44.24
C ILE A 165 17.80 0.18 45.31
N ASN A 166 16.52 0.47 45.06
CA ASN A 166 15.63 1.11 46.02
C ASN A 166 15.48 0.30 47.32
N ARG A 167 15.40 -1.03 47.23
CA ARG A 167 15.37 -1.91 48.41
C ARG A 167 16.67 -1.83 49.22
N ARG A 168 17.83 -1.77 48.56
CA ARG A 168 19.13 -1.61 49.24
C ARG A 168 19.23 -0.26 49.96
N PHE A 169 18.82 0.83 49.32
CA PHE A 169 18.79 2.16 49.95
C PHE A 169 17.89 2.19 51.18
N ARG A 170 16.67 1.62 51.11
CA ARG A 170 15.76 1.54 52.28
C ARG A 170 16.36 0.76 53.44
N ARG A 171 17.05 -0.36 53.18
CA ARG A 171 17.73 -1.15 54.22
C ARG A 171 18.89 -0.36 54.85
N ALA A 172 19.72 0.29 54.04
CA ALA A 172 20.82 1.12 54.54
C ALA A 172 20.32 2.28 55.43
N ASN A 173 19.19 2.88 55.08
CA ASN A 173 18.60 3.96 55.87
C ASN A 173 17.94 3.46 57.17
N LYS A 174 17.36 2.26 57.17
CA LYS A 174 16.80 1.61 58.38
C LYS A 174 17.87 1.31 59.43
N HIS A 175 19.07 0.90 59.02
CA HIS A 175 20.19 0.67 59.94
C HIS A 175 20.76 1.96 60.55
N ARG A 176 20.67 3.10 59.86
CA ARG A 176 21.06 4.41 60.43
C ARG A 176 20.07 4.92 61.48
N SER A 177 18.78 4.57 61.40
CA SER A 177 17.78 5.04 62.37
C SER A 177 17.81 4.32 63.73
N HIS A 178 18.43 3.14 63.82
CA HIS A 178 18.54 2.37 65.08
C HIS A 178 19.85 2.61 65.83
N GLY A 179 20.75 3.45 65.30
CA GLY A 179 22.00 3.86 65.96
C GLY A 179 21.93 5.15 66.79
N VAL A 180 20.75 5.77 66.93
CA VAL A 180 20.59 7.07 67.61
C VAL A 180 19.65 7.00 68.83
N SER A 181 19.26 5.81 69.29
CA SER A 181 18.47 5.64 70.53
C SER A 181 19.27 4.83 71.54
N GLY A 182 20.14 5.51 72.29
CA GLY A 182 20.77 4.90 73.45
C GLY A 182 22.00 5.61 73.97
N GLN A 183 21.88 6.86 74.42
CA GLN A 183 22.69 7.42 75.53
C GLN A 183 22.28 8.86 75.83
N LEU A 184 21.27 9.04 76.66
CA LEU A 184 21.13 10.21 77.52
C LEU A 184 20.72 9.69 78.91
N MET A 185 21.67 9.12 79.64
CA MET A 185 21.54 8.97 81.08
C MET A 185 21.96 10.28 81.72
N PHE A 186 20.97 10.99 82.25
CA PHE A 186 21.13 12.11 83.18
C PHE A 186 21.80 11.62 84.47
N SER A 187 22.91 12.27 84.86
CA SER A 187 23.47 12.17 86.20
C SER A 187 22.80 13.21 87.12
N PRO A 188 22.33 12.86 88.33
CA PRO A 188 22.03 13.83 89.35
C PRO A 188 23.28 14.12 90.21
N LEU A 189 23.43 15.40 90.52
CA LEU A 189 24.37 15.97 91.47
C LEU A 189 24.28 15.32 92.85
N GLN A 190 25.44 15.02 93.44
CA GLN A 190 25.79 15.34 94.83
C GLN A 190 27.31 15.32 95.01
#